data_AF-A0A2H0QZD4-F1
#
_entry.id   AF-A0A2H0QZD4-F1
#
_cell.length_a   1.000
_cell.length_b   1.000
_cell.length_c   1.000
_cell.angle_alpha   90.00
_cell.angle_beta   90.00
_cell.angle_gamma   90.00
#
_symmetry.space_group_name_H-M   'P 1'
#
loop_
_entity.id
_entity.type
_entity.pdbx_description
1 polymer ?
#
loop_
_entity_poly.entity_id
_entity_poly.type
_entity_poly.pdbx_seq_one_letter_code
_entity_poly.pdbx_strand_id
1 'polypeptide(L)'
;MLELILNTKILNSIGLGLDIIGVVLIFFFGIPQKMDRSGDIFIVLGEKSPNEIKKIKKYDFWANTGLILIVSGFVIQIISNFL
;
A
#
# COMPACT_ATOMS: atom_id res chain seq x y z
N MET A 1 -26.95 22.04 -9.20
CA MET A 1 -25.55 22.48 -9.34
C MET A 1 -24.77 22.33 -8.03
N LEU A 2 -25.27 22.86 -6.90
CA LEU A 2 -24.58 22.73 -5.60
C LEU A 2 -24.44 21.27 -5.11
N GLU A 3 -25.48 20.46 -5.27
CA GLU A 3 -25.45 19.03 -4.88
C GLU A 3 -24.43 18.22 -5.67
N LEU A 4 -24.30 18.49 -6.98
CA LEU A 4 -23.32 17.83 -7.85
C LEU A 4 -21.89 18.12 -7.37
N ILE A 5 -21.60 19.40 -7.07
CA ILE A 5 -20.30 19.84 -6.55
C ILE A 5 -20.01 19.23 -5.16
N LEU A 6 -21.03 19.01 -4.33
CA LEU A 6 -20.84 18.37 -3.04
C LEU A 6 -20.51 16.88 -3.19
N ASN A 7 -21.20 16.19 -4.10
CA ASN A 7 -20.98 14.76 -4.37
C ASN A 7 -19.59 14.48 -4.93
N THR A 8 -19.07 15.33 -5.82
CA THR A 8 -17.71 15.19 -6.34
C THR A 8 -16.66 15.43 -5.24
N LYS A 9 -16.85 16.44 -4.38
CA LYS A 9 -15.94 16.67 -3.25
C LYS A 9 -15.89 15.48 -2.28
N ILE A 10 -17.03 14.85 -2.01
CA ILE A 10 -17.09 13.65 -1.16
C ILE A 10 -16.35 12.48 -1.83
N LEU A 11 -16.60 12.24 -3.12
CA LEU A 11 -15.97 11.15 -3.85
C LEU A 11 -14.44 11.32 -3.93
N ASN A 12 -13.97 12.53 -4.19
CA ASN A 12 -12.54 12.87 -4.18
C ASN A 12 -11.92 12.64 -2.78
N SER A 13 -12.61 13.08 -1.71
CA SER A 13 -12.15 12.87 -0.33
C SER A 13 -12.08 11.38 0.05
N ILE A 14 -13.01 10.55 -0.43
CA ILE A 14 -12.97 9.10 -0.24
C ILE A 14 -11.74 8.51 -0.94
N GLY A 15 -11.48 8.91 -2.19
CA GLY A 15 -10.28 8.46 -2.92
C GLY A 15 -8.99 8.82 -2.17
N LEU A 16 -8.91 10.04 -1.65
CA LEU A 16 -7.76 10.49 -0.85
C LEU A 16 -7.58 9.69 0.45
N GLY A 17 -8.68 9.32 1.11
CA GLY A 17 -8.64 8.41 2.26
C GLY A 17 -8.07 7.04 1.92
N LEU A 18 -8.47 6.46 0.77
CA LEU A 18 -7.94 5.17 0.30
C LEU A 18 -6.44 5.25 0.00
N ASP A 19 -5.98 6.34 -0.62
CA ASP A 19 -4.56 6.56 -0.91
C ASP A 19 -3.72 6.62 0.37
N ILE A 20 -4.19 7.38 1.38
CA ILE A 20 -3.49 7.49 2.67
C ILE A 20 -3.37 6.12 3.33
N ILE A 21 -4.46 5.36 3.39
CA ILE A 21 -4.46 4.01 3.99
C ILE A 21 -3.53 3.08 3.21
N GLY A 22 -3.56 3.14 1.88
CA GLY A 22 -2.72 2.32 1.03
C GLY A 22 -1.23 2.65 1.16
N VAL A 23 -0.86 3.93 1.27
CA VAL A 23 0.52 4.36 1.52
C VAL A 23 1.01 3.86 2.88
N VAL A 24 0.16 3.96 3.92
CA VAL A 24 0.47 3.43 5.25
C VAL A 24 0.73 1.91 5.18
N LEU A 25 -0.10 1.15 4.47
CA LEU A 25 0.13 -0.29 4.28
C LEU A 25 1.45 -0.58 3.54
N ILE A 26 1.75 0.12 2.46
CA ILE A 26 3.02 -0.07 1.75
C ILE A 26 4.21 0.29 2.64
N PHE A 27 4.12 1.37 3.43
CA PHE A 27 5.18 1.78 4.33
C PHE A 27 5.52 0.71 5.37
N PHE A 28 4.51 0.08 5.97
CA PHE A 28 4.72 -0.95 6.99
C PHE A 28 5.03 -2.34 6.42
N PHE A 29 4.48 -2.70 5.24
CA PHE A 29 4.53 -4.07 4.73
C PHE A 29 5.27 -4.25 3.41
N GLY A 30 5.38 -3.19 2.59
CA GLY A 30 5.97 -3.24 1.24
C GLY A 30 7.46 -2.92 1.18
N ILE A 31 8.04 -2.35 2.24
CA ILE A 31 9.48 -2.11 2.30
C ILE A 31 10.16 -3.41 2.75
N PRO A 32 11.02 -4.03 1.92
CA PRO A 32 11.77 -5.22 2.34
C PRO A 32 12.58 -4.88 3.61
N GLN A 33 12.60 -5.81 4.56
CA GLN A 33 13.31 -5.61 5.82
C GLN A 33 14.74 -5.19 5.52
N LYS A 34 15.10 -4.03 6.11
CA LYS A 34 16.30 -3.24 5.87
C LYS A 34 17.49 -4.11 5.43
N MET A 35 18.04 -3.81 4.24
CA MET A 35 19.44 -4.08 3.97
C MET A 35 20.23 -3.61 5.18
N ASP A 36 21.02 -4.52 5.77
CA ASP A 36 21.78 -4.19 6.95
C ASP A 36 22.73 -3.03 6.64
N ARG A 37 22.49 -1.89 7.30
CA ARG A 37 23.30 -0.68 7.12
C ARG A 37 24.66 -0.80 7.80
N SER A 38 24.86 -1.86 8.59
CA SER A 38 26.13 -2.18 9.25
C SER A 38 27.17 -2.69 8.26
N GLY A 39 26.75 -3.11 7.04
CA GLY A 39 27.65 -3.71 6.05
C GLY A 39 28.06 -5.14 6.39
N ASP A 40 27.41 -5.76 7.38
CA ASP A 40 27.71 -7.11 7.79
C ASP A 40 27.22 -8.11 6.74
N ILE A 41 28.11 -9.02 6.36
CA ILE A 41 27.80 -10.10 5.44
C ILE A 41 27.29 -11.27 6.28
N PHE A 42 25.98 -11.39 6.43
CA PHE A 42 25.40 -12.56 7.08
C PHE A 42 25.54 -13.79 6.18
N ILE A 43 26.26 -14.80 6.66
CA ILE A 43 26.28 -16.12 6.03
C ILE A 43 24.95 -16.80 6.34
N VAL A 44 24.04 -16.81 5.38
CA VAL A 44 22.76 -17.52 5.49
C VAL A 44 23.04 -19.02 5.33
N LEU A 45 22.99 -19.76 6.44
CA LEU A 45 22.96 -21.23 6.43
C LEU A 45 21.66 -21.67 5.72
N GLY A 46 21.79 -22.44 4.65
CA GLY A 46 20.81 -22.60 3.56
C GLY A 46 19.45 -23.23 3.87
N GLU A 47 19.02 -23.30 5.13
CA GLU A 47 17.68 -23.79 5.47
C GLU A 47 16.65 -22.67 5.45
N LYS A 48 15.78 -22.69 4.44
CA LYS A 48 14.60 -21.83 4.40
C LYS A 48 13.59 -22.29 5.45
N SER A 49 13.44 -21.51 6.52
CA SER A 49 12.41 -21.77 7.51
C SER A 49 11.01 -21.59 6.89
N PRO A 50 10.11 -22.59 6.97
CA PRO A 50 8.75 -22.46 6.47
C PRO A 50 7.96 -21.36 7.21
N ASN A 51 8.37 -21.01 8.44
CA ASN A 51 7.75 -19.93 9.20
C ASN A 51 8.13 -18.55 8.66
N GLU A 52 9.37 -18.37 8.18
CA GLU A 52 9.79 -17.12 7.54
C GLU A 52 9.10 -16.91 6.20
N ILE A 53 8.97 -17.97 5.39
CA ILE A 53 8.24 -17.91 4.12
C ILE A 53 6.79 -17.45 4.33
N LYS A 54 6.10 -17.98 5.36
CA LYS A 54 4.73 -17.57 5.69
C LYS A 54 4.65 -16.10 6.10
N LYS A 55 5.64 -15.61 6.85
CA LYS A 55 5.72 -14.21 7.26
C LYS A 55 5.90 -13.29 6.05
N ILE A 56 6.81 -13.62 5.15
CA ILE A 56 7.05 -12.85 3.91
C ILE A 56 5.78 -12.79 3.07
N LYS A 57 5.11 -13.93 2.82
CA LYS A 57 3.85 -13.97 2.06
C LYS A 57 2.75 -13.07 2.65
N LYS A 58 2.65 -13.01 3.98
CA LYS A 58 1.70 -12.12 4.65
C LYS A 58 2.05 -10.66 4.40
N TYR A 59 3.33 -10.30 4.47
CA TYR A 59 3.80 -8.94 4.18
C TYR A 59 3.54 -8.56 2.72
N ASP A 60 3.88 -9.43 1.77
CA ASP A 60 3.61 -9.22 0.35
C ASP A 60 2.12 -9.01 0.08
N PHE A 61 1.25 -9.78 0.74
CA PHE A 61 -0.19 -9.63 0.63
C PHE A 61 -0.68 -8.25 1.09
N TRP A 62 -0.22 -7.77 2.26
CA TRP A 62 -0.59 -6.45 2.76
C TRP A 62 -0.01 -5.31 1.91
N ALA A 63 1.22 -5.48 1.40
CA ALA A 63 1.84 -4.53 0.48
C ALA A 63 1.03 -4.39 -0.82
N ASN A 64 0.67 -5.52 -1.43
CA ASN A 64 -0.16 -5.54 -2.64
C ASN A 64 -1.56 -4.97 -2.39
N THR A 65 -2.14 -5.25 -1.21
CA THR A 65 -3.43 -4.65 -0.81
C THR A 65 -3.32 -3.12 -0.72
N GLY A 66 -2.23 -2.60 -0.14
CA GLY A 66 -1.96 -1.17 -0.09
C GLY A 66 -1.83 -0.54 -1.48
N LEU A 67 -1.15 -1.21 -2.40
CA LEU A 67 -1.02 -0.77 -3.79
C LEU A 67 -2.38 -0.71 -4.49
N ILE A 68 -3.22 -1.74 -4.31
CA ILE A 68 -4.58 -1.76 -4.89
C ILE A 68 -5.41 -0.59 -4.34
N LEU A 69 -5.32 -0.29 -3.04
CA LEU A 69 -6.01 0.85 -2.44
C LEU A 69 -5.59 2.18 -3.05
N ILE A 70 -4.29 2.42 -3.22
CA ILE A 70 -3.76 3.63 -3.85
C ILE A 70 -4.25 3.76 -5.30
N VAL A 71 -4.13 2.70 -6.09
CA VAL A 71 -4.56 2.76 -7.50
C VAL A 71 -6.06 3.02 -7.59
N SER A 72 -6.85 2.38 -6.72
CA SER A 72 -8.30 2.58 -6.68
C SER A 72 -8.67 3.99 -6.20
N GLY A 73 -7.96 4.53 -5.21
CA GLY A 73 -8.16 5.88 -4.68
C GLY A 73 -7.90 6.95 -5.73
N PHE A 74 -6.77 6.86 -6.44
CA PHE A 74 -6.48 7.73 -7.58
C PHE A 74 -7.51 7.62 -8.70
N VAL A 75 -7.94 6.41 -9.06
CA VAL A 75 -8.99 6.24 -10.10
C VAL A 75 -10.29 6.93 -9.68
N ILE A 76 -10.70 6.81 -8.41
CA ILE A 76 -11.88 7.47 -7.87
C ILE A 76 -11.73 9.00 -7.93
N GLN A 77 -10.58 9.55 -7.55
CA GLN A 77 -10.31 11.00 -7.64
C GLN A 77 -10.35 11.50 -9.08
N ILE A 78 -9.77 10.74 -10.02
CA ILE A 78 -9.78 11.07 -11.45
C ILE A 78 -11.21 11.12 -11.94
N ILE A 79 -12.01 10.07 -11.72
CA ILE A 79 -13.42 10.03 -12.14
C ILE A 79 -14.19 11.19 -11.52
N SER A 80 -13.93 11.50 -10.24
CA SER A 80 -14.57 12.61 -9.55
C SER A 80 -14.24 13.99 -10.14
N ASN A 81 -13.11 14.15 -10.83
CA ASN A 81 -12.75 15.41 -11.48
C ASN A 81 -13.44 15.58 -12.84
N PHE A 82 -13.97 14.49 -13.43
CA PHE A 82 -14.68 14.50 -14.71
C PHE A 82 -16.20 14.44 -14.57
N LEU A 83 -16.72 14.24 -13.35
CA LEU A 83 -18.15 14.31 -12.99
C LEU A 83 -18.53 15.73 -12.53
#